data_AF-A0A8H7HWC4-F1
#
_entry.id   AF-A0A8H7HWC4-F1
#
_cell.length_a   1.000
_cell.length_b   1.000
_cell.length_c   1.000
_cell.angle_alpha   90.00
_cell.angle_beta   90.00
_cell.angle_gamma   90.00
#
_symmetry.space_group_name_H-M   'P 1'
#
loop_
_entity.id
_entity.type
_entity.pdbx_description
1 polymer ?
#
loop_
_entity_poly.entity_id
_entity_poly.type
_entity_poly.pdbx_seq_one_letter_code
_entity_poly.pdbx_strand_id
1 'polypeptide(L)'
;MNVLFRLVNALLSRAPDPTDITSALSPATSPIDLPEDIIRFIVQLHVETVLSKVNTIRELRKGRKAYWTSIAPLARTSKGLRAIVIAIWQAKWATCCSKTCLSHVQSHGDRLPPGLRILTVDDHWNLENLNLNLPALKKLENLSIDYHKLLSYSRLLQQFRILPGVSSLPFSLRRLEILHFHGSIQNFLPLVKSCCPKLVELRLVLCTMFNNPDCGWWRVNSHNQYLIGSHRDTALGQIAVLANQLEGLELQHFHINYYFADLDSVFRHRLDHKQYHPRGHRDITDPLYGIRAYNPLHLAAQASDDAPPINTRTPRLADKKLWAVSCPQCKRELEAPIEVTERLAVSLLSARHKSLKTVSFGGFLSQGRTEPSEWMIVRERNGSRLAVWTQRPGTGQSWKLHEFERLGYGPQWTLLG
;
A
#
# COMPACT_ATOMS: atom_id res chain seq x y z
N MET A 1 18.12 -23.80 13.27
CA MET A 1 18.13 -23.11 11.94
C MET A 1 19.52 -23.03 11.31
N ASN A 2 20.59 -22.69 12.04
CA ASN A 2 21.97 -22.70 11.51
C ASN A 2 22.42 -24.09 10.98
N VAL A 3 21.90 -25.19 11.53
CA VAL A 3 22.25 -26.56 11.11
C VAL A 3 21.65 -26.90 9.74
N LEU A 4 20.38 -26.55 9.46
CA LEU A 4 19.75 -26.85 8.16
C LEU A 4 20.33 -25.99 7.03
N PHE A 5 20.65 -24.72 7.33
CA PHE A 5 21.32 -23.83 6.37
C PHE A 5 22.77 -24.26 6.11
N ARG A 6 23.47 -24.77 7.12
CA ARG A 6 24.78 -25.43 6.95
C ARG A 6 24.67 -26.75 6.20
N LEU A 7 23.60 -27.53 6.39
CA LEU A 7 23.37 -28.77 5.66
C LEU A 7 23.13 -28.49 4.18
N VAL A 8 22.27 -27.52 3.88
CA VAL A 8 21.97 -27.09 2.51
C VAL A 8 23.19 -26.43 1.86
N ASN A 9 23.92 -25.54 2.55
CA ASN A 9 25.15 -24.98 2.00
C ASN A 9 26.25 -26.03 1.85
N ALA A 10 26.42 -26.97 2.78
CA ALA A 10 27.38 -28.07 2.63
C ALA A 10 27.05 -28.98 1.44
N LEU A 11 25.76 -29.19 1.14
CA LEU A 11 25.30 -29.92 -0.04
C LEU A 11 25.43 -29.11 -1.35
N LEU A 12 25.49 -27.77 -1.28
CA LEU A 12 25.50 -26.87 -2.44
C LEU A 12 26.86 -26.22 -2.76
N SER A 13 27.88 -26.33 -1.90
CA SER A 13 29.17 -25.62 -2.03
C SER A 13 30.20 -26.29 -2.95
N ARG A 14 29.85 -27.31 -3.74
CA ARG A 14 30.79 -27.90 -4.71
C ARG A 14 30.60 -27.32 -6.11
N ALA A 15 31.19 -26.15 -6.34
CA ALA A 15 31.72 -25.81 -7.66
C ALA A 15 33.25 -25.90 -7.55
N PRO A 16 33.92 -26.83 -8.24
CA PRO A 16 35.37 -26.91 -8.18
C PRO A 16 35.99 -25.74 -8.96
N ASP A 17 36.84 -24.98 -8.29
CA ASP A 17 37.81 -24.09 -8.95
C ASP A 17 38.90 -24.98 -9.57
N PRO A 18 39.26 -24.82 -10.86
CA PRO A 18 40.09 -25.78 -11.56
C PRO A 18 41.60 -25.48 -11.38
N THR A 19 42.07 -25.22 -10.17
CA THR A 19 43.52 -25.11 -9.90
C THR A 19 43.81 -25.35 -8.42
N ASP A 20 43.83 -26.60 -7.97
CA ASP A 20 44.78 -27.00 -6.93
C ASP A 20 44.91 -28.52 -6.83
N ILE A 21 46.11 -29.00 -7.17
CA ILE A 21 46.52 -30.39 -7.04
C ILE A 21 47.32 -30.48 -5.74
N THR A 22 46.64 -30.77 -4.63
CA THR A 22 47.24 -31.54 -3.53
C THR A 22 46.17 -32.40 -2.88
N SER A 23 46.41 -33.71 -2.97
CA SER A 23 45.59 -34.78 -2.46
C SER A 23 45.59 -34.82 -0.92
N ALA A 24 44.44 -34.56 -0.32
CA ALA A 24 44.12 -35.04 1.02
C ALA A 24 42.67 -35.54 1.01
N LEU A 25 42.53 -36.87 1.12
CA LEU A 25 41.34 -37.65 1.50
C LEU A 25 40.02 -36.85 1.55
N SER A 26 39.44 -36.59 0.38
CA SER A 26 38.04 -36.17 0.33
C SER A 26 37.19 -37.39 0.68
N PRO A 27 36.36 -37.35 1.75
CA PRO A 27 35.42 -38.43 1.99
C PRO A 27 34.52 -38.51 0.76
N ALA A 28 34.45 -39.70 0.17
CA ALA A 28 33.47 -40.06 -0.83
C ALA A 28 32.09 -39.97 -0.16
N THR A 29 31.55 -38.76 -0.08
CA THR A 29 30.17 -38.54 0.30
C THR A 29 29.34 -39.00 -0.89
N SER A 30 28.91 -40.26 -0.84
CA SER A 30 27.86 -40.78 -1.69
C SER A 30 26.71 -39.77 -1.70
N PRO A 31 26.19 -39.36 -2.88
CA PRO A 31 25.03 -38.49 -2.92
C PRO A 31 23.88 -39.16 -2.15
N ILE A 32 23.41 -38.50 -1.10
CA ILE A 32 22.24 -38.93 -0.35
C ILE A 32 21.03 -38.52 -1.18
N ASP A 33 20.36 -39.50 -1.80
CA ASP A 33 19.09 -39.28 -2.47
C ASP A 33 18.00 -39.07 -1.43
N LEU A 34 17.49 -37.84 -1.36
CA LEU A 34 16.34 -37.51 -0.54
C LEU A 34 15.06 -37.77 -1.35
N PRO A 35 14.04 -38.41 -0.74
CA PRO A 35 12.70 -38.50 -1.33
C PRO A 35 12.13 -37.12 -1.70
N GLU A 36 11.36 -37.04 -2.78
CA GLU A 36 10.84 -35.77 -3.32
C GLU A 36 9.96 -35.02 -2.31
N ASP A 37 9.18 -35.73 -1.50
CA ASP A 37 8.32 -35.17 -0.45
C ASP A 37 9.13 -34.46 0.64
N ILE A 38 10.28 -35.02 1.03
CA ILE A 38 11.22 -34.39 1.96
C ILE A 38 11.82 -33.12 1.35
N ILE A 39 12.22 -33.18 0.07
CA ILE A 39 12.71 -32.00 -0.66
C ILE A 39 11.64 -30.91 -0.72
N ARG A 40 10.39 -31.27 -1.05
CA ARG A 40 9.25 -30.35 -1.08
C ARG A 40 9.02 -29.70 0.29
N PHE A 41 9.08 -30.48 1.36
CA PHE A 41 8.94 -29.97 2.72
C PHE A 41 10.04 -28.97 3.09
N ILE A 42 11.30 -29.27 2.78
CA ILE A 42 12.44 -28.37 3.01
C ILE A 42 12.26 -27.06 2.23
N VAL A 43 11.91 -27.15 0.94
CA VAL A 43 11.66 -25.97 0.10
C VAL A 43 10.49 -25.17 0.65
N GLN A 44 9.41 -25.82 1.07
CA GLN A 44 8.26 -25.15 1.65
C GLN A 44 8.64 -24.36 2.91
N LEU A 45 9.38 -24.97 3.83
CA LEU A 45 9.86 -24.29 5.04
C LEU A 45 10.77 -23.10 4.70
N HIS A 46 11.64 -23.25 3.70
CA HIS A 46 12.51 -22.16 3.27
C HIS A 46 11.71 -20.98 2.71
N VAL A 47 10.77 -21.25 1.80
CA VAL A 47 9.88 -20.21 1.23
C VAL A 47 9.05 -19.55 2.34
N GLU A 48 8.50 -20.32 3.28
CA GLU A 48 7.75 -19.79 4.42
C GLU A 48 8.62 -18.92 5.33
N THR A 49 9.87 -19.31 5.57
CA THR A 49 10.82 -18.52 6.38
C THR A 49 11.20 -17.21 5.70
N VAL A 50 11.32 -17.19 4.36
CA VAL A 50 11.57 -15.95 3.61
C VAL A 50 10.35 -15.03 3.68
N LEU A 51 9.14 -15.57 3.56
CA LEU A 51 7.90 -14.79 3.55
C LEU A 51 7.42 -14.37 4.94
N SER A 52 7.82 -15.06 6.02
CA SER A 52 7.40 -14.73 7.38
C SER A 52 8.09 -13.49 7.96
N LYS A 53 9.19 -13.04 7.36
CA LYS A 53 9.95 -11.86 7.79
C LYS A 53 9.25 -10.53 7.49
N VAL A 54 8.08 -10.58 6.85
CA VAL A 54 7.42 -9.40 6.29
C VAL A 54 6.37 -8.87 7.24
N ASN A 55 6.46 -7.59 7.57
CA ASN A 55 5.59 -6.98 8.57
C ASN A 55 4.31 -6.43 7.92
N THR A 56 4.42 -5.89 6.70
CA THR A 56 3.31 -5.21 6.01
C THR A 56 3.00 -5.76 4.62
N ILE A 57 1.76 -5.62 4.18
CA ILE A 57 1.39 -6.02 2.81
C ILE A 57 2.04 -5.14 1.72
N ARG A 58 2.37 -3.88 2.04
CA ARG A 58 3.13 -3.00 1.13
C ARG A 58 4.52 -3.57 0.86
N GLU A 59 5.20 -4.05 1.89
CA GLU A 59 6.51 -4.70 1.78
C GLU A 59 6.42 -6.00 0.97
N LEU A 60 5.34 -6.78 1.13
CA LEU A 60 5.09 -7.94 0.26
C LEU A 60 5.02 -7.47 -1.20
N ARG A 61 4.11 -6.55 -1.52
CA ARG A 61 3.91 -6.10 -2.91
C ARG A 61 5.18 -5.49 -3.52
N LYS A 62 5.85 -4.55 -2.85
CA LYS A 62 7.06 -3.90 -3.37
C LYS A 62 8.29 -4.82 -3.36
N GLY A 63 8.38 -5.73 -2.40
CA GLY A 63 9.56 -6.56 -2.14
C GLY A 63 9.62 -7.89 -2.90
N ARG A 64 8.61 -8.23 -3.71
CA ARG A 64 8.53 -9.52 -4.42
C ARG A 64 9.85 -9.96 -5.09
N LYS A 65 10.50 -9.06 -5.84
CA LYS A 65 11.77 -9.35 -6.52
C LYS A 65 12.87 -9.70 -5.52
N ALA A 66 12.93 -9.02 -4.38
CA ALA A 66 13.89 -9.30 -3.32
C ALA A 66 13.62 -10.68 -2.68
N TYR A 67 12.36 -11.02 -2.38
CA TYR A 67 12.02 -12.34 -1.84
C TYR A 67 12.35 -13.47 -2.81
N TRP A 68 12.03 -13.28 -4.10
CA TRP A 68 12.43 -14.24 -5.13
C TRP A 68 13.95 -14.37 -5.22
N THR A 69 14.71 -13.27 -5.11
CA THR A 69 16.18 -13.30 -5.13
C THR A 69 16.74 -14.13 -3.98
N SER A 70 16.09 -14.15 -2.82
CA SER A 70 16.47 -15.01 -1.68
C SER A 70 16.19 -16.50 -1.92
N ILE A 71 15.19 -16.83 -2.75
CA ILE A 71 14.75 -18.21 -3.02
C ILE A 71 15.41 -18.78 -4.29
N ALA A 72 15.71 -17.92 -5.27
CA ALA A 72 16.24 -18.27 -6.58
C ALA A 72 17.54 -19.10 -6.56
N PRO A 73 18.47 -18.96 -5.58
CA PRO A 73 19.61 -19.85 -5.46
C PRO A 73 19.20 -21.33 -5.42
N LEU A 74 18.16 -21.70 -4.66
CA LEU A 74 17.66 -23.08 -4.62
C LEU A 74 17.14 -23.52 -5.99
N ALA A 75 16.39 -22.66 -6.67
CA ALA A 75 15.85 -22.97 -8.00
C ALA A 75 16.92 -23.11 -9.10
N ARG A 76 18.16 -22.65 -8.87
CA ARG A 76 19.27 -22.75 -9.85
C ARG A 76 20.11 -24.02 -9.72
N THR A 77 19.92 -24.78 -8.65
CA THR A 77 20.74 -25.97 -8.34
C THR A 77 20.52 -27.12 -9.32
N SER A 78 19.26 -27.40 -9.69
CA SER A 78 18.90 -28.47 -10.63
C SER A 78 17.54 -28.20 -11.29
N LYS A 79 17.27 -28.85 -12.42
CA LYS A 79 15.96 -28.76 -13.10
C LYS A 79 14.81 -29.27 -12.23
N GLY A 80 15.03 -30.36 -11.48
CA GLY A 80 14.02 -30.93 -10.58
C GLY A 80 13.71 -29.99 -9.41
N LEU A 81 14.75 -29.46 -8.74
CA LEU A 81 14.53 -28.52 -7.63
C LEU A 81 13.90 -27.21 -8.12
N ARG A 82 14.27 -26.75 -9.31
CA ARG A 82 13.62 -25.61 -9.96
C ARG A 82 12.12 -25.79 -10.09
N ALA A 83 11.67 -26.95 -10.57
CA ALA A 83 10.24 -27.24 -10.72
C ALA A 83 9.52 -27.23 -9.37
N ILE A 84 10.10 -27.85 -8.35
CA ILE A 84 9.55 -27.87 -6.97
C ILE A 84 9.44 -26.46 -6.40
N VAL A 85 10.51 -25.66 -6.49
CA VAL A 85 10.56 -24.30 -5.96
C VAL A 85 9.53 -23.40 -6.65
N ILE A 86 9.44 -23.47 -7.99
CA ILE A 86 8.46 -22.68 -8.74
C ILE A 86 7.03 -23.09 -8.37
N ALA A 87 6.74 -24.40 -8.28
CA ALA A 87 5.42 -24.89 -7.91
C ALA A 87 5.01 -24.42 -6.51
N ILE A 88 5.89 -24.52 -5.52
CA ILE A 88 5.63 -24.06 -4.14
C ILE A 88 5.45 -22.55 -4.09
N TRP A 89 6.28 -21.79 -4.81
CA TRP A 89 6.17 -20.34 -4.90
C TRP A 89 4.84 -19.90 -5.49
N GLN A 90 4.45 -20.46 -6.64
CA GLN A 90 3.18 -20.16 -7.33
C GLN A 90 1.96 -20.60 -6.52
N ALA A 91 2.06 -21.71 -5.79
CA ALA A 91 0.99 -22.16 -4.89
C ALA A 91 0.77 -21.23 -3.69
N LYS A 92 1.77 -20.43 -3.29
CA LYS A 92 1.69 -19.50 -2.15
C LYS A 92 1.45 -18.06 -2.54
N TRP A 93 2.05 -17.60 -3.63
CA TRP A 93 2.01 -16.21 -4.09
C TRP A 93 1.66 -16.11 -5.57
N ALA A 94 0.46 -15.60 -5.84
CA ALA A 94 0.01 -15.26 -7.18
C ALA A 94 0.08 -13.75 -7.39
N THR A 95 0.57 -13.36 -8.56
CA THR A 95 0.65 -11.96 -8.96
C THR A 95 0.16 -11.78 -10.36
N CYS A 96 -0.45 -10.64 -10.60
CA CYS A 96 -1.16 -10.42 -11.83
C CYS A 96 -0.50 -9.36 -12.71
N CYS A 97 0.83 -9.34 -12.75
CA CYS A 97 1.59 -8.29 -13.45
C CYS A 97 1.52 -8.34 -14.99
N SER A 98 0.85 -9.33 -15.58
CA SER A 98 0.55 -9.41 -17.03
C SER A 98 -0.43 -10.54 -17.34
N LYS A 99 -1.07 -10.50 -18.53
CA LYS A 99 -1.90 -11.61 -19.06
C LYS A 99 -1.16 -12.95 -19.09
N THR A 100 0.17 -12.94 -19.33
CA THR A 100 0.99 -14.16 -19.42
C THR A 100 1.33 -14.75 -18.05
N CYS A 101 1.41 -13.93 -16.99
CA CYS A 101 1.67 -14.43 -15.63
C CYS A 101 0.51 -15.28 -15.09
N LEU A 102 -0.73 -15.02 -15.52
CA LEU A 102 -1.88 -15.84 -15.15
C LEU A 102 -2.25 -16.91 -16.13
N SER A 103 -2.02 -16.74 -17.43
CA SER A 103 -2.21 -17.86 -18.35
C SER A 103 -1.38 -19.07 -17.90
N HIS A 104 -0.23 -18.86 -17.25
CA HIS A 104 0.55 -19.93 -16.60
C HIS A 104 -0.04 -20.48 -15.29
N VAL A 105 -0.84 -19.70 -14.56
CA VAL A 105 -1.53 -20.16 -13.34
C VAL A 105 -2.88 -20.80 -13.68
N GLN A 106 -3.53 -20.34 -14.75
CA GLN A 106 -4.85 -20.76 -15.25
C GLN A 106 -4.76 -21.86 -16.32
N SER A 107 -3.59 -22.11 -16.93
CA SER A 107 -3.39 -23.21 -17.89
C SER A 107 -3.62 -24.60 -17.29
N HIS A 108 -3.84 -24.70 -15.97
CA HIS A 108 -4.20 -25.93 -15.26
C HIS A 108 -5.63 -25.91 -14.67
N GLY A 109 -6.48 -25.04 -15.21
CA GLY A 109 -7.87 -24.83 -14.79
C GLY A 109 -8.08 -23.38 -14.36
N ASP A 110 -9.26 -22.81 -14.63
CA ASP A 110 -9.63 -21.40 -14.38
C ASP A 110 -9.57 -20.95 -12.90
N ARG A 111 -8.95 -21.74 -12.01
CA ARG A 111 -8.98 -21.56 -10.56
C ARG A 111 -7.57 -21.33 -10.03
N LEU A 112 -7.43 -20.27 -9.22
CA LEU A 112 -6.23 -20.06 -8.43
C LEU A 112 -5.99 -21.25 -7.47
N PRO A 113 -4.73 -21.54 -7.11
CA PRO A 113 -4.42 -22.65 -6.22
C PRO A 113 -5.17 -22.54 -4.88
N PRO A 114 -5.76 -23.63 -4.35
CA PRO A 114 -6.43 -23.60 -3.04
C PRO A 114 -5.47 -23.32 -1.87
N GLY A 115 -4.16 -23.50 -2.10
CA GLY A 115 -3.08 -23.19 -1.16
C GLY A 115 -2.67 -21.71 -1.10
N LEU A 116 -3.27 -20.85 -1.93
CA LEU A 116 -2.84 -19.47 -2.11
C LEU A 116 -2.95 -18.66 -0.82
N ARG A 117 -1.86 -18.00 -0.42
CA ARG A 117 -1.78 -17.16 0.79
C ARG A 117 -1.59 -15.68 0.50
N ILE A 118 -1.01 -15.35 -0.65
CA ILE A 118 -0.72 -13.99 -1.09
C ILE A 118 -1.23 -13.78 -2.50
N LEU A 119 -2.07 -12.77 -2.69
CA LEU A 119 -2.57 -12.36 -4.00
C LEU A 119 -2.32 -10.86 -4.19
N THR A 120 -1.61 -10.50 -5.25
CA THR A 120 -1.44 -9.11 -5.68
C THR A 120 -2.01 -8.92 -7.08
N VAL A 121 -3.06 -8.12 -7.19
CA VAL A 121 -3.77 -7.80 -8.43
C VAL A 121 -3.45 -6.35 -8.79
N ASP A 122 -2.93 -6.13 -9.99
CA ASP A 122 -2.59 -4.80 -10.48
C ASP A 122 -3.70 -4.21 -11.36
N ASP A 123 -3.45 -3.02 -11.90
CA ASP A 123 -4.36 -2.30 -12.77
C ASP A 123 -4.46 -2.91 -14.18
N HIS A 124 -3.64 -3.89 -14.57
CA HIS A 124 -3.80 -4.59 -15.85
C HIS A 124 -4.99 -5.55 -15.83
N TRP A 125 -5.53 -5.84 -14.64
CA TRP A 125 -6.63 -6.76 -14.44
C TRP A 125 -7.99 -6.15 -14.77
N ASN A 126 -8.79 -6.85 -15.58
CA ASN A 126 -10.21 -6.52 -15.74
C ASN A 126 -11.03 -7.30 -14.72
N LEU A 127 -11.41 -6.64 -13.62
CA LEU A 127 -12.22 -7.24 -12.55
C LEU A 127 -13.62 -7.63 -13.04
N GLU A 128 -14.15 -6.98 -14.09
CA GLU A 128 -15.46 -7.32 -14.66
C GLU A 128 -15.45 -8.69 -15.37
N ASN A 129 -14.32 -9.08 -15.95
CA ASN A 129 -14.19 -10.33 -16.72
C ASN A 129 -13.81 -11.52 -15.84
N LEU A 130 -13.49 -11.29 -14.57
CA LEU A 130 -13.05 -12.35 -13.68
C LEU A 130 -14.12 -12.62 -12.62
N ASN A 131 -14.81 -13.76 -12.81
CA ASN A 131 -15.57 -14.47 -11.79
C ASN A 131 -14.65 -15.00 -10.68
N LEU A 132 -13.77 -14.16 -10.14
CA LEU A 132 -12.84 -14.54 -9.10
C LEU A 132 -13.61 -14.67 -7.79
N ASN A 133 -13.93 -15.90 -7.44
CA ASN A 133 -14.52 -16.22 -6.15
C ASN A 133 -13.45 -16.12 -5.05
N LEU A 134 -13.10 -14.89 -4.66
CA LEU A 134 -12.18 -14.62 -3.55
C LEU A 134 -12.57 -15.37 -2.25
N PRO A 135 -13.87 -15.49 -1.88
CA PRO A 135 -14.29 -16.32 -0.75
C PRO A 135 -13.88 -17.80 -0.82
N ALA A 136 -13.73 -18.36 -2.03
CA ALA A 136 -13.27 -19.74 -2.19
C ALA A 136 -11.81 -19.95 -1.81
N LEU A 137 -11.01 -18.88 -1.72
CA LEU A 137 -9.60 -18.91 -1.35
C LEU A 137 -9.44 -18.94 0.18
N LYS A 138 -9.81 -20.06 0.79
CA LYS A 138 -9.88 -20.25 2.25
C LYS A 138 -8.55 -20.09 3.01
N LYS A 139 -7.42 -20.02 2.30
CA LYS A 139 -6.08 -19.82 2.86
C LYS A 139 -5.48 -18.45 2.52
N LEU A 140 -6.21 -17.60 1.80
CA LEU A 140 -5.73 -16.27 1.44
C LEU A 140 -5.64 -15.38 2.67
N GLU A 141 -4.43 -14.94 3.00
CA GLU A 141 -4.13 -14.12 4.17
C GLU A 141 -3.80 -12.67 3.78
N ASN A 142 -3.20 -12.46 2.61
CA ASN A 142 -2.71 -11.17 2.16
C ASN A 142 -3.25 -10.87 0.77
N LEU A 143 -3.99 -9.76 0.64
CA LEU A 143 -4.64 -9.35 -0.60
C LEU A 143 -4.35 -7.88 -0.90
N SER A 144 -3.68 -7.63 -2.01
CA SER A 144 -3.48 -6.28 -2.55
C SER A 144 -4.18 -6.19 -3.90
N ILE A 145 -5.10 -5.25 -4.08
CA ILE A 145 -5.87 -5.08 -5.32
C ILE A 145 -5.83 -3.62 -5.76
N ASP A 146 -5.53 -3.40 -7.02
CA ASP A 146 -5.71 -2.12 -7.68
C ASP A 146 -7.15 -1.90 -8.17
N TYR A 147 -7.79 -0.85 -7.67
CA TYR A 147 -9.18 -0.49 -7.98
C TYR A 147 -9.26 0.54 -9.10
N HIS A 148 -8.14 0.94 -9.73
CA HIS A 148 -8.16 2.00 -10.74
C HIS A 148 -9.10 1.68 -11.92
N LYS A 149 -9.12 0.41 -12.38
CA LYS A 149 -9.99 -0.04 -13.49
C LYS A 149 -11.46 -0.26 -13.13
N LEU A 150 -11.84 -0.16 -11.86
CA LEU A 150 -13.25 -0.18 -11.47
C LEU A 150 -13.95 1.15 -11.71
N LEU A 151 -13.21 2.15 -12.19
CA LEU A 151 -13.77 3.42 -12.58
C LEU A 151 -14.08 3.42 -14.09
N SER A 152 -15.35 3.58 -14.44
CA SER A 152 -15.77 3.80 -15.82
C SER A 152 -16.46 5.15 -15.96
N TYR A 153 -16.19 5.84 -17.06
CA TYR A 153 -16.89 7.07 -17.39
C TYR A 153 -18.06 6.76 -18.32
N SER A 154 -19.28 7.08 -17.90
CA SER A 154 -20.47 6.97 -18.74
C SER A 154 -20.67 8.28 -19.50
N ARG A 155 -20.41 8.27 -20.81
CA ARG A 155 -20.66 9.42 -21.69
C ARG A 155 -22.13 9.79 -21.75
N LEU A 156 -23.03 8.79 -21.81
CA LEU A 156 -24.47 9.01 -21.88
C LEU A 156 -24.99 9.78 -20.65
N LEU A 157 -24.48 9.44 -19.47
CA LEU A 157 -24.88 10.05 -18.21
C LEU A 157 -23.96 11.19 -17.78
N GLN A 158 -22.91 11.48 -18.57
CA GLN A 158 -21.85 12.44 -18.27
C GLN A 158 -21.26 12.30 -16.85
N GLN A 159 -21.20 11.07 -16.33
CA GLN A 159 -20.79 10.80 -14.95
C GLN A 159 -19.89 9.59 -14.84
N PHE A 160 -19.07 9.57 -13.80
CA PHE A 160 -18.33 8.39 -13.43
C PHE A 160 -19.24 7.38 -12.74
N ARG A 161 -19.07 6.11 -13.12
CA ARG A 161 -19.62 4.95 -12.44
C ARG A 161 -18.48 4.18 -11.81
N ILE A 162 -18.61 3.91 -10.53
CA ILE A 162 -17.74 2.98 -9.83
C ILE A 162 -18.39 1.62 -9.95
N LEU A 163 -17.75 0.75 -10.71
CA LEU A 163 -18.18 -0.62 -10.92
C LEU A 163 -18.12 -1.37 -9.59
N PRO A 164 -19.00 -2.36 -9.36
CA PRO A 164 -18.92 -3.21 -8.19
C PRO A 164 -17.53 -3.84 -8.15
N GLY A 165 -16.75 -3.51 -7.13
CA GLY A 165 -15.47 -4.16 -6.89
C GLY A 165 -15.67 -5.55 -6.31
N VAL A 166 -14.80 -5.92 -5.38
CA VAL A 166 -14.99 -7.14 -4.60
C VAL A 166 -16.31 -7.05 -3.80
N SER A 167 -17.23 -7.98 -4.04
CA SER A 167 -18.50 -8.10 -3.32
C SER A 167 -18.41 -8.95 -2.05
N SER A 168 -17.36 -9.76 -1.93
CA SER A 168 -17.11 -10.61 -0.76
C SER A 168 -15.62 -10.93 -0.65
N LEU A 169 -15.10 -10.89 0.58
CA LEU A 169 -13.69 -11.16 0.89
C LEU A 169 -13.56 -12.49 1.67
N PRO A 170 -12.42 -13.19 1.59
CA PRO A 170 -12.21 -14.43 2.33
C PRO A 170 -12.05 -14.16 3.83
N PHE A 171 -12.67 -15.00 4.65
CA PHE A 171 -12.58 -14.92 6.12
C PHE A 171 -11.16 -15.15 6.67
N SER A 172 -10.31 -15.82 5.90
CA SER A 172 -8.90 -16.03 6.26
C SER A 172 -8.05 -14.78 6.18
N LEU A 173 -8.56 -13.68 5.59
CA LEU A 173 -7.78 -12.49 5.35
C LEU A 173 -7.23 -11.87 6.65
N ARG A 174 -5.98 -11.44 6.60
CA ARG A 174 -5.26 -10.78 7.69
C ARG A 174 -4.75 -9.42 7.27
N ARG A 175 -4.34 -9.25 6.02
CA ARG A 175 -3.85 -7.99 5.48
C ARG A 175 -4.55 -7.65 4.17
N LEU A 176 -5.07 -6.44 4.08
CA LEU A 176 -5.78 -5.93 2.91
C LEU A 176 -5.19 -4.60 2.47
N GLU A 177 -4.84 -4.49 1.20
CA GLU A 177 -4.46 -3.24 0.55
C GLU A 177 -5.35 -3.00 -0.66
N ILE A 178 -6.02 -1.85 -0.68
CA ILE A 178 -6.76 -1.35 -1.84
C ILE A 178 -5.97 -0.17 -2.41
N LEU A 179 -5.57 -0.28 -3.67
CA LEU A 179 -4.84 0.77 -4.40
C LEU A 179 -5.79 1.55 -5.32
N HIS A 180 -5.49 2.84 -5.51
CA HIS A 180 -6.23 3.75 -6.38
C HIS A 180 -7.76 3.70 -6.19
N PHE A 181 -8.19 3.69 -4.93
CA PHE A 181 -9.59 3.65 -4.57
C PHE A 181 -10.30 4.98 -4.92
N HIS A 182 -11.40 4.89 -5.66
CA HIS A 182 -12.30 6.03 -5.97
C HIS A 182 -13.63 5.97 -5.20
N GLY A 183 -13.89 4.85 -4.51
CA GLY A 183 -15.17 4.59 -3.85
C GLY A 183 -15.36 5.33 -2.53
N SER A 184 -16.55 5.15 -1.96
CA SER A 184 -16.85 5.63 -0.61
C SER A 184 -16.29 4.68 0.44
N ILE A 185 -15.45 5.20 1.35
CA ILE A 185 -14.94 4.47 2.52
C ILE A 185 -16.11 3.98 3.39
N GLN A 186 -17.17 4.79 3.52
CA GLN A 186 -18.38 4.45 4.27
C GLN A 186 -19.08 3.20 3.72
N ASN A 187 -19.01 2.97 2.40
CA ASN A 187 -19.63 1.81 1.77
C ASN A 187 -18.69 0.59 1.77
N PHE A 188 -17.38 0.82 1.73
CA PHE A 188 -16.38 -0.26 1.67
C PHE A 188 -16.11 -0.90 3.04
N LEU A 189 -16.01 -0.11 4.10
CA LEU A 189 -15.68 -0.65 5.43
C LEU A 189 -16.71 -1.64 6.00
N PRO A 190 -18.03 -1.48 5.79
CA PRO A 190 -19.00 -2.51 6.20
C PRO A 190 -18.72 -3.88 5.60
N LEU A 191 -18.30 -3.95 4.33
CA LEU A 191 -17.89 -5.20 3.69
C LEU A 191 -16.66 -5.81 4.37
N VAL A 192 -15.64 -4.99 4.66
CA VAL A 192 -14.44 -5.46 5.35
C VAL A 192 -14.77 -6.00 6.74
N LYS A 193 -15.64 -5.31 7.49
CA LYS A 193 -16.09 -5.74 8.82
C LYS A 193 -16.84 -7.06 8.78
N SER A 194 -17.75 -7.26 7.83
CA SER A 194 -18.55 -8.47 7.74
C SER A 194 -17.73 -9.69 7.27
N CYS A 195 -16.79 -9.48 6.34
CA CYS A 195 -16.03 -10.57 5.76
C CYS A 195 -14.73 -10.92 6.52
N CYS A 196 -14.08 -9.94 7.16
CA CYS A 196 -12.70 -10.08 7.65
C CYS A 196 -12.55 -9.68 9.13
N PRO A 197 -13.18 -10.37 10.08
CA PRO A 197 -13.15 -9.97 11.49
C PRO A 197 -11.76 -10.08 12.15
N LYS A 198 -10.85 -10.83 11.55
CA LYS A 198 -9.47 -11.04 12.02
C LYS A 198 -8.44 -10.19 11.26
N LEU A 199 -8.89 -9.14 10.55
CA LEU A 199 -8.00 -8.27 9.79
C LEU A 199 -7.07 -7.51 10.75
N VAL A 200 -5.76 -7.62 10.53
CA VAL A 200 -4.72 -6.96 11.34
C VAL A 200 -4.12 -5.76 10.64
N GLU A 201 -4.16 -5.71 9.30
CA GLU A 201 -3.68 -4.58 8.51
C GLU A 201 -4.70 -4.18 7.46
N LEU A 202 -5.01 -2.89 7.40
CA LEU A 202 -5.79 -2.28 6.34
C LEU A 202 -5.04 -1.08 5.75
N ARG A 203 -4.82 -1.11 4.43
CA ARG A 203 -4.27 0.00 3.66
C ARG A 203 -5.29 0.46 2.63
N LEU A 204 -5.81 1.66 2.79
CA LEU A 204 -6.70 2.33 1.85
C LEU A 204 -5.90 3.42 1.12
N VAL A 205 -5.37 3.08 -0.04
CA VAL A 205 -4.68 4.04 -0.90
C VAL A 205 -5.69 4.58 -1.90
N LEU A 206 -6.24 5.75 -1.60
CA LEU A 206 -7.07 6.51 -2.51
C LEU A 206 -6.30 6.80 -3.79
N CYS A 207 -7.02 6.92 -4.90
CA CYS A 207 -6.44 7.56 -6.07
C CYS A 207 -6.14 9.01 -5.68
N THR A 208 -4.99 9.55 -6.08
CA THR A 208 -4.60 10.95 -5.84
C THR A 208 -3.89 11.51 -7.06
N MET A 209 -3.78 12.83 -7.14
CA MET A 209 -2.98 13.45 -8.19
C MET A 209 -1.48 13.09 -8.11
N PHE A 210 -1.01 12.63 -6.95
CA PHE A 210 0.41 12.28 -6.76
C PHE A 210 0.73 10.87 -7.26
N ASN A 211 -0.16 9.90 -7.00
CA ASN A 211 0.05 8.53 -7.45
C ASN A 211 -0.34 8.32 -8.92
N ASN A 212 -1.43 8.97 -9.36
CA ASN A 212 -2.00 8.83 -10.70
C ASN A 212 -2.58 10.17 -11.22
N PRO A 213 -1.70 11.12 -11.62
CA PRO A 213 -2.12 12.44 -12.10
C PRO A 213 -2.96 12.39 -13.39
N ASP A 214 -2.78 11.36 -14.21
CA ASP A 214 -3.47 11.21 -15.50
C ASP A 214 -4.86 10.57 -15.36
N CYS A 215 -5.27 10.21 -14.14
CA CYS A 215 -6.58 9.62 -13.90
C CYS A 215 -7.70 10.59 -14.30
N GLY A 216 -8.57 10.15 -15.21
CA GLY A 216 -9.70 10.94 -15.70
C GLY A 216 -10.65 11.42 -14.60
N TRP A 217 -10.72 10.72 -13.46
CA TRP A 217 -11.52 11.12 -12.29
C TRP A 217 -11.27 12.57 -11.86
N TRP A 218 -10.01 12.98 -11.92
CA TRP A 218 -9.54 14.30 -11.50
C TRP A 218 -9.97 15.44 -12.43
N ARG A 219 -10.45 15.12 -13.63
CA ARG A 219 -10.95 16.14 -14.57
C ARG A 219 -12.27 16.76 -14.11
N VAL A 220 -13.03 16.07 -13.24
CA VAL A 220 -14.37 16.52 -12.82
C VAL A 220 -14.57 16.54 -11.30
N ASN A 221 -13.76 15.81 -10.52
CA ASN A 221 -13.89 15.73 -9.07
C ASN A 221 -12.85 16.59 -8.33
N SER A 222 -13.24 17.09 -7.15
CA SER A 222 -12.36 17.89 -6.29
C SER A 222 -11.32 17.03 -5.56
N HIS A 223 -10.21 17.65 -5.18
CA HIS A 223 -9.11 16.99 -4.46
C HIS A 223 -9.26 17.02 -2.93
N ASN A 224 -10.34 17.62 -2.42
CA ASN A 224 -10.58 17.80 -0.98
C ASN A 224 -10.86 16.48 -0.24
N GLN A 225 -11.07 15.38 -0.98
CA GLN A 225 -11.30 14.05 -0.41
C GLN A 225 -10.03 13.45 0.23
N TYR A 226 -8.85 13.91 -0.16
CA TYR A 226 -7.57 13.42 0.38
C TYR A 226 -6.61 14.55 0.78
N LEU A 227 -6.86 15.80 0.36
CA LEU A 227 -6.17 16.99 0.87
C LEU A 227 -6.98 17.58 2.02
N ILE A 228 -6.68 17.13 3.24
CA ILE A 228 -7.44 17.47 4.44
C ILE A 228 -7.04 18.85 5.00
N GLY A 229 -5.82 19.30 4.68
CA GLY A 229 -5.22 20.49 5.29
C GLY A 229 -4.66 20.21 6.68
N SER A 230 -3.84 21.13 7.17
CA SER A 230 -3.23 21.05 8.51
C SER A 230 -4.03 21.78 9.58
N HIS A 231 -5.15 22.44 9.23
CA HIS A 231 -5.98 23.15 10.21
C HIS A 231 -6.61 22.17 11.20
N ARG A 232 -6.36 22.39 12.50
CA ARG A 232 -6.67 21.44 13.59
C ARG A 232 -8.12 20.96 13.53
N ASP A 233 -9.10 21.86 13.57
CA ASP A 233 -10.51 21.47 13.72
C ASP A 233 -11.05 20.67 12.53
N THR A 234 -10.69 21.10 11.32
CA THR A 234 -11.09 20.43 10.07
C THR A 234 -10.50 19.03 9.99
N ALA A 235 -9.19 18.93 10.27
CA ALA A 235 -8.48 17.67 10.25
C ALA A 235 -9.02 16.69 11.30
N LEU A 236 -9.18 17.14 12.54
CA LEU A 236 -9.68 16.29 13.63
C LEU A 236 -11.14 15.89 13.43
N GLY A 237 -11.98 16.77 12.87
CA GLY A 237 -13.36 16.43 12.51
C GLY A 237 -13.42 15.29 11.51
N GLN A 238 -12.63 15.34 10.43
CA GLN A 238 -12.57 14.25 9.45
C GLN A 238 -11.98 12.96 10.02
N ILE A 239 -10.95 13.06 10.86
CA ILE A 239 -10.35 11.91 11.51
C ILE A 239 -11.30 11.27 12.53
N ALA A 240 -12.13 12.04 13.22
CA ALA A 240 -13.18 11.51 14.09
C ALA A 240 -14.21 10.70 13.30
N VAL A 241 -14.63 11.18 12.12
CA VAL A 241 -15.52 10.43 11.21
C VAL A 241 -14.86 9.12 10.79
N LEU A 242 -13.60 9.16 10.36
CA LEU A 242 -12.85 7.96 9.98
C LEU A 242 -12.70 6.99 11.15
N ALA A 243 -12.44 7.48 12.36
CA ALA A 243 -12.35 6.66 13.57
C ALA A 243 -13.66 5.91 13.83
N ASN A 244 -14.82 6.57 13.68
CA ASN A 244 -16.12 5.93 13.82
C ASN A 244 -16.34 4.87 12.73
N GLN A 245 -15.97 5.18 11.49
CA GLN A 245 -16.11 4.25 10.38
C GLN A 245 -15.27 2.98 10.56
N LEU A 246 -14.11 3.07 11.22
CA LEU A 246 -13.24 1.93 11.51
C LEU A 246 -13.71 1.09 12.72
N GLU A 247 -14.70 1.56 13.49
CA GLU A 247 -15.12 0.91 14.75
C GLU A 247 -15.54 -0.55 14.54
N GLY A 248 -15.11 -1.43 15.46
CA GLY A 248 -15.33 -2.87 15.37
C GLY A 248 -14.28 -3.66 14.60
N LEU A 249 -13.29 -2.99 13.99
CA LEU A 249 -12.11 -3.65 13.43
C LEU A 249 -10.97 -3.70 14.45
N GLU A 250 -10.32 -4.85 14.63
CA GLU A 250 -9.16 -5.02 15.51
C GLU A 250 -7.82 -4.79 14.79
N LEU A 251 -7.73 -3.68 14.05
CA LEU A 251 -6.54 -3.34 13.25
C LEU A 251 -5.32 -3.08 14.15
N GLN A 252 -4.17 -3.64 13.77
CA GLN A 252 -2.86 -3.29 14.33
C GLN A 252 -2.13 -2.27 13.47
N HIS A 253 -2.36 -2.30 12.15
CA HIS A 253 -1.72 -1.42 11.19
C HIS A 253 -2.80 -0.79 10.30
N PHE A 254 -2.81 0.53 10.25
CA PHE A 254 -3.74 1.26 9.39
C PHE A 254 -3.00 2.27 8.52
N HIS A 255 -3.35 2.31 7.23
CA HIS A 255 -2.86 3.31 6.30
C HIS A 255 -4.01 3.91 5.52
N ILE A 256 -4.00 5.24 5.43
CA ILE A 256 -4.81 5.99 4.48
C ILE A 256 -3.97 7.13 3.92
N ASN A 257 -3.96 7.34 2.61
CA ASN A 257 -3.20 8.44 2.02
C ASN A 257 -3.95 9.78 2.07
N TYR A 258 -4.47 10.14 3.24
CA TYR A 258 -4.84 11.51 3.57
C TYR A 258 -3.58 12.35 3.75
N TYR A 259 -3.58 13.56 3.20
CA TYR A 259 -2.50 14.53 3.32
C TYR A 259 -3.00 15.67 4.19
N PHE A 260 -2.25 16.00 5.24
CA PHE A 260 -2.52 17.17 6.07
C PHE A 260 -1.95 18.45 5.44
N ALA A 261 -2.11 18.55 4.12
CA ALA A 261 -1.82 19.72 3.31
C ALA A 261 -3.07 19.99 2.47
N ASP A 262 -3.41 21.27 2.33
CA ASP A 262 -4.56 21.71 1.56
C ASP A 262 -4.18 21.98 0.10
N LEU A 263 -5.19 22.33 -0.69
CA LEU A 263 -4.99 22.69 -2.08
C LEU A 263 -4.15 23.98 -2.22
N ASP A 264 -4.22 24.89 -1.26
CA ASP A 264 -3.40 26.11 -1.23
C ASP A 264 -1.90 25.78 -1.08
N SER A 265 -1.57 24.77 -0.27
CA SER A 265 -0.20 24.27 -0.13
C SER A 265 0.33 23.66 -1.43
N VAL A 266 -0.54 23.02 -2.21
CA VAL A 266 -0.23 22.49 -3.55
C VAL A 266 0.05 23.64 -4.52
N PHE A 267 -0.77 24.69 -4.51
CA PHE A 267 -0.54 25.87 -5.34
C PHE A 267 0.69 26.65 -4.94
N ARG A 268 0.93 26.85 -3.65
CA ARG A 268 2.12 27.53 -3.14
C ARG A 268 3.39 26.82 -3.63
N HIS A 269 3.43 25.49 -3.56
CA HIS A 269 4.54 24.73 -4.13
C HIS A 269 4.71 24.98 -5.64
N ARG A 270 3.60 24.96 -6.38
CA ARG A 270 3.59 25.08 -7.84
C ARG A 270 3.95 26.48 -8.32
N LEU A 271 3.43 27.51 -7.67
CA LEU A 271 3.49 28.90 -8.14
C LEU A 271 4.64 29.67 -7.50
N ASP A 272 4.88 29.46 -6.21
CA ASP A 272 5.79 30.29 -5.42
C ASP A 272 7.14 29.59 -5.22
N HIS A 273 7.17 28.25 -5.22
CA HIS A 273 8.39 27.48 -4.98
C HIS A 273 9.08 27.01 -6.28
N LYS A 274 8.85 27.70 -7.41
CA LYS A 274 9.36 27.35 -8.75
C LYS A 274 10.86 27.10 -8.81
N GLN A 275 11.64 27.87 -8.04
CA GLN A 275 13.10 27.72 -7.97
C GLN A 275 13.57 26.35 -7.42
N TYR A 276 12.69 25.60 -6.76
CA TYR A 276 12.97 24.27 -6.20
C TYR A 276 12.40 23.14 -7.07
N HIS A 277 11.83 23.45 -8.24
CA HIS A 277 11.33 22.44 -9.17
C HIS A 277 12.49 21.69 -9.83
N PRO A 278 12.29 20.44 -10.29
CA PRO A 278 13.33 19.72 -11.02
C PRO A 278 13.81 20.51 -12.25
N ARG A 279 15.12 20.50 -12.51
CA ARG A 279 15.71 21.18 -13.67
C ARG A 279 15.07 20.68 -14.97
N GLY A 280 14.74 21.62 -15.87
CA GLY A 280 14.10 21.33 -17.14
C GLY A 280 12.57 21.12 -17.06
N HIS A 281 11.99 21.12 -15.85
CA HIS A 281 10.54 21.20 -15.70
C HIS A 281 10.07 22.62 -15.98
N ARG A 282 9.27 22.80 -17.04
CA ARG A 282 8.53 24.04 -17.27
C ARG A 282 7.07 23.74 -17.00
N ASP A 283 6.57 24.20 -15.86
CA ASP A 283 5.14 24.24 -15.67
C ASP A 283 4.59 25.34 -16.60
N ILE A 284 3.94 24.93 -17.69
CA ILE A 284 3.53 25.81 -18.80
C ILE A 284 2.37 26.73 -18.37
N THR A 285 1.83 26.58 -17.16
CA THR A 285 0.82 27.54 -16.64
C THR A 285 1.41 28.91 -16.38
N ASP A 286 0.88 29.88 -17.11
CA ASP A 286 1.15 31.31 -16.95
C ASP A 286 0.79 31.77 -15.52
N PRO A 287 1.71 32.43 -14.78
CA PRO A 287 1.42 32.99 -13.47
C PRO A 287 0.25 34.00 -13.45
N LEU A 288 -0.08 34.67 -14.58
CA LEU A 288 -1.21 35.61 -14.67
C LEU A 288 -2.59 34.91 -14.73
N TYR A 289 -2.64 33.65 -15.19
CA TYR A 289 -3.86 32.83 -15.30
C TYR A 289 -3.79 31.55 -14.44
N GLY A 290 -2.80 31.49 -13.53
CA GLY A 290 -2.17 30.29 -12.96
C GLY A 290 -3.03 29.36 -12.09
N ILE A 291 -4.35 29.57 -12.05
CA ILE A 291 -5.26 28.78 -11.23
C ILE A 291 -6.41 28.16 -12.07
N ARG A 292 -6.77 28.71 -13.25
CA ARG A 292 -8.13 28.50 -13.79
C ARG A 292 -8.37 28.25 -15.27
N ALA A 293 -7.38 28.09 -16.15
CA ALA A 293 -7.74 27.80 -17.54
C ALA A 293 -6.81 26.78 -18.19
N TYR A 294 -7.36 25.59 -18.43
CA TYR A 294 -6.94 24.83 -19.60
C TYR A 294 -7.20 25.72 -20.83
N ASN A 295 -6.19 25.91 -21.67
CA ASN A 295 -6.34 26.65 -22.93
C ASN A 295 -7.49 26.00 -23.75
N PRO A 296 -8.45 26.76 -24.31
CA PRO A 296 -9.50 26.21 -25.17
C PRO A 296 -8.99 25.27 -26.28
N LEU A 297 -7.82 25.56 -26.87
CA LEU A 297 -7.17 24.69 -27.86
C LEU A 297 -6.62 23.39 -27.24
N HIS A 298 -6.17 23.44 -25.99
CA HIS A 298 -5.74 22.26 -25.23
C HIS A 298 -6.94 21.41 -24.80
N LEU A 299 -8.06 22.05 -24.43
CA LEU A 299 -9.34 21.37 -24.18
C LEU A 299 -9.85 20.66 -25.44
N ALA A 300 -9.79 21.33 -26.59
CA ALA A 300 -10.16 20.74 -27.89
C ALA A 300 -9.23 19.60 -28.31
N ALA A 301 -7.92 19.72 -28.06
CA ALA A 301 -6.94 18.67 -28.37
C ALA A 301 -6.98 17.46 -27.41
N GLN A 302 -7.45 17.66 -26.17
CA GLN A 302 -7.61 16.59 -25.16
C GLN A 302 -9.01 15.98 -25.12
N ALA A 303 -9.92 16.47 -25.98
CA ALA A 303 -11.17 15.81 -26.29
C ALA A 303 -10.90 14.57 -27.17
N SER A 304 -10.18 13.59 -26.62
CA SER A 304 -10.29 12.23 -27.15
C SER A 304 -11.72 11.74 -26.91
N ASP A 305 -12.29 10.98 -27.85
CA ASP A 305 -13.69 10.57 -27.84
C ASP A 305 -14.18 9.85 -26.56
N ASP A 306 -13.24 9.31 -25.75
CA ASP A 306 -13.51 8.51 -24.56
C ASP A 306 -13.20 9.20 -23.20
N ALA A 307 -12.73 10.45 -23.19
CA ALA A 307 -12.32 11.11 -21.95
C ALA A 307 -13.43 12.01 -21.37
N PRO A 308 -13.57 12.12 -20.03
CA PRO A 308 -14.53 13.03 -19.43
C PRO A 308 -14.17 14.49 -19.74
N PRO A 309 -15.18 15.37 -19.81
CA PRO A 309 -14.96 16.78 -20.03
C PRO A 309 -14.14 17.35 -18.87
N ILE A 310 -13.24 18.26 -19.19
CA ILE A 310 -12.43 18.93 -18.19
C ILE A 310 -13.27 20.07 -17.59
N ASN A 311 -13.50 20.00 -16.29
CA ASN A 311 -14.11 21.11 -15.57
C ASN A 311 -13.10 22.25 -15.51
N THR A 312 -13.37 23.33 -16.24
CA THR A 312 -12.49 24.52 -16.33
C THR A 312 -12.30 25.24 -15.00
N ARG A 313 -13.19 25.00 -14.03
CA ARG A 313 -13.03 25.51 -12.65
C ARG A 313 -12.12 24.63 -11.80
N THR A 314 -11.84 23.40 -12.25
CA THR A 314 -10.93 22.50 -11.56
C THR A 314 -9.49 22.91 -11.91
N PRO A 315 -8.65 23.16 -10.91
CA PRO A 315 -7.28 23.56 -11.15
C PRO A 315 -6.55 22.52 -11.97
N ARG A 316 -5.79 22.96 -12.98
CA ARG A 316 -4.95 22.03 -13.76
C ARG A 316 -3.99 21.32 -12.82
N LEU A 317 -3.96 19.99 -12.88
CA LEU A 317 -2.98 19.20 -12.15
C LEU A 317 -1.58 19.43 -12.70
N ALA A 318 -0.60 19.51 -11.79
CA ALA A 318 0.80 19.57 -12.19
C ALA A 318 1.32 18.19 -12.59
N ASP A 319 2.25 18.17 -13.55
CA ASP A 319 2.86 16.94 -14.03
C ASP A 319 3.52 16.15 -12.89
N LYS A 320 3.50 14.81 -12.99
CA LYS A 320 4.14 13.92 -12.00
C LYS A 320 5.59 14.31 -11.68
N LYS A 321 6.29 14.81 -12.71
CA LYS A 321 7.68 15.26 -12.62
C LYS A 321 7.87 16.36 -11.58
N LEU A 322 6.91 17.29 -11.45
CA LEU A 322 6.99 18.38 -10.48
C LEU A 322 7.24 17.86 -9.06
N TRP A 323 6.58 16.76 -8.72
CA TRP A 323 6.59 16.16 -7.38
C TRP A 323 7.77 15.22 -7.14
N ALA A 324 8.60 14.97 -8.14
CA ALA A 324 9.65 13.94 -8.09
C ALA A 324 10.79 14.25 -7.10
N VAL A 325 10.92 15.52 -6.67
CA VAL A 325 11.93 15.99 -5.73
C VAL A 325 11.28 16.62 -4.49
N SER A 326 11.95 16.53 -3.35
CA SER A 326 11.52 17.24 -2.15
C SER A 326 11.76 18.74 -2.31
N CYS A 327 10.79 19.55 -1.86
CA CYS A 327 10.92 21.01 -1.83
C CYS A 327 11.38 21.48 -0.45
N PRO A 328 12.57 22.09 -0.31
CA PRO A 328 13.05 22.63 0.96
C PRO A 328 12.12 23.72 1.52
N GLN A 329 11.51 24.53 0.66
CA GLN A 329 10.59 25.59 1.10
C GLN A 329 9.29 25.02 1.66
N CYS A 330 8.66 24.04 0.98
CA CYS A 330 7.51 23.34 1.55
C CYS A 330 7.86 22.70 2.89
N LYS A 331 9.06 22.14 3.03
CA LYS A 331 9.51 21.56 4.30
C LYS A 331 9.53 22.63 5.39
N ARG A 332 10.19 23.77 5.15
CA ARG A 332 10.24 24.89 6.11
C ARG A 332 8.86 25.39 6.52
N GLU A 333 7.94 25.53 5.57
CA GLU A 333 6.62 26.12 5.82
C GLU A 333 5.62 25.13 6.44
N LEU A 334 5.70 23.85 6.05
CA LEU A 334 4.61 22.89 6.30
C LEU A 334 5.00 21.75 7.22
N GLU A 335 6.28 21.50 7.50
CA GLU A 335 6.71 20.34 8.30
C GLU A 335 6.11 20.36 9.70
N ALA A 336 6.30 21.45 10.44
CA ALA A 336 5.75 21.59 11.79
C ALA A 336 4.21 21.48 11.86
N PRO A 337 3.42 22.23 11.06
CA PRO A 337 1.97 22.11 11.12
C PRO A 337 1.45 20.74 10.66
N ILE A 338 2.05 20.12 9.63
CA ILE A 338 1.70 18.75 9.22
C ILE A 338 1.98 17.77 10.35
N GLU A 339 3.16 17.85 10.95
CA GLU A 339 3.59 16.91 11.98
C GLU A 339 2.69 17.00 13.23
N VAL A 340 2.36 18.20 13.69
CA VAL A 340 1.45 18.41 14.83
C VAL A 340 0.08 17.80 14.54
N THR A 341 -0.48 18.08 13.36
CA THR A 341 -1.82 17.62 13.01
C THR A 341 -1.88 16.12 12.76
N GLU A 342 -0.88 15.55 12.07
CA GLU A 342 -0.76 14.08 11.92
C GLU A 342 -0.69 13.40 13.28
N ARG A 343 0.11 13.93 14.21
CA ARG A 343 0.29 13.37 15.54
C ARG A 343 -1.03 13.37 16.33
N LEU A 344 -1.75 14.49 16.32
CA LEU A 344 -3.06 14.59 16.95
C LEU A 344 -4.07 13.62 16.32
N ALA A 345 -4.07 13.51 14.99
CA ALA A 345 -4.92 12.57 14.26
C ALA A 345 -4.63 11.11 14.64
N VAL A 346 -3.35 10.72 14.73
CA VAL A 346 -2.94 9.38 15.20
C VAL A 346 -3.39 9.14 16.62
N SER A 347 -3.19 10.11 17.52
CA SER A 347 -3.63 9.99 18.91
C SER A 347 -5.13 9.79 19.00
N LEU A 348 -5.93 10.58 18.27
CA LEU A 348 -7.39 10.45 18.23
C LEU A 348 -7.85 9.08 17.68
N LEU A 349 -7.25 8.61 16.58
CA LEU A 349 -7.54 7.28 16.04
C LEU A 349 -7.22 6.19 17.07
N SER A 350 -6.04 6.28 17.70
CA SER A 350 -5.60 5.27 18.67
C SER A 350 -6.42 5.26 19.96
N ALA A 351 -7.01 6.39 20.36
CA ALA A 351 -7.89 6.47 21.51
C ALA A 351 -9.20 5.70 21.27
N ARG A 352 -9.69 5.69 20.02
CA ARG A 352 -10.87 4.91 19.64
C ARG A 352 -10.56 3.44 19.31
N HIS A 353 -9.36 3.15 18.80
CA HIS A 353 -8.99 1.83 18.27
C HIS A 353 -7.86 1.16 19.06
N LYS A 354 -8.21 0.49 20.16
CA LYS A 354 -7.30 -0.11 21.17
C LYS A 354 -6.23 -1.10 20.66
N SER A 355 -6.32 -1.57 19.43
CA SER A 355 -5.38 -2.53 18.84
C SER A 355 -4.31 -1.87 17.97
N LEU A 356 -4.49 -0.61 17.55
CA LEU A 356 -3.57 0.08 16.64
C LEU A 356 -2.17 0.20 17.24
N LYS A 357 -1.16 -0.27 16.51
CA LYS A 357 0.26 -0.15 16.82
C LYS A 357 0.94 0.83 15.89
N THR A 358 0.52 0.87 14.62
CA THR A 358 0.99 1.87 13.66
C THR A 358 -0.16 2.46 12.86
N VAL A 359 -0.05 3.76 12.60
CA VAL A 359 -0.92 4.50 11.69
C VAL A 359 -0.02 5.22 10.70
N SER A 360 -0.42 5.29 9.45
CA SER A 360 0.32 6.06 8.46
C SER A 360 -0.56 6.83 7.51
N PHE A 361 -0.10 8.01 7.14
CA PHE A 361 -0.77 8.95 6.25
C PHE A 361 -0.05 9.11 4.92
N GLY A 362 -0.61 9.90 4.00
CA GLY A 362 0.08 10.34 2.78
C GLY A 362 1.14 11.37 3.13
N GLY A 363 2.41 11.06 2.93
CA GLY A 363 3.50 11.97 3.26
C GLY A 363 3.60 13.11 2.25
N PHE A 364 2.94 14.24 2.51
CA PHE A 364 3.00 15.40 1.59
C PHE A 364 4.42 15.92 1.42
N LEU A 365 5.30 15.77 2.41
CA LEU A 365 6.70 16.21 2.31
C LEU A 365 7.65 15.12 1.77
N SER A 366 7.14 13.92 1.47
CA SER A 366 7.94 12.84 0.91
C SER A 366 8.29 13.05 -0.57
N GLN A 367 9.27 12.29 -1.07
CA GLN A 367 9.58 12.26 -2.49
C GLN A 367 8.40 11.69 -3.30
N GLY A 368 8.02 12.35 -4.39
CA GLY A 368 6.85 11.97 -5.20
C GLY A 368 5.51 12.19 -4.50
N ARG A 369 5.52 12.57 -3.21
CA ARG A 369 4.35 12.62 -2.32
C ARG A 369 3.63 11.28 -2.22
N THR A 370 4.33 10.16 -2.42
CA THR A 370 3.75 8.81 -2.45
C THR A 370 4.23 7.90 -1.31
N GLU A 371 5.25 8.34 -0.56
CA GLU A 371 5.72 7.59 0.60
C GLU A 371 4.89 7.94 1.84
N PRO A 372 4.66 6.97 2.74
CA PRO A 372 3.79 7.15 3.87
C PRO A 372 4.48 8.00 4.95
N SER A 373 3.71 8.80 5.68
CA SER A 373 4.14 9.36 6.97
C SER A 373 3.70 8.41 8.07
N GLU A 374 4.61 7.57 8.56
CA GLU A 374 4.31 6.52 9.55
C GLU A 374 4.51 6.98 10.99
N TRP A 375 3.65 6.50 11.87
CA TRP A 375 3.62 6.80 13.30
C TRP A 375 3.45 5.52 14.10
N MET A 376 4.32 5.33 15.10
CA MET A 376 4.21 4.28 16.11
C MET A 376 3.39 4.76 17.29
N ILE A 377 2.66 3.83 17.92
CA ILE A 377 1.71 4.11 19.00
C ILE A 377 2.01 3.20 20.19
N VAL A 378 2.11 3.81 21.37
CA VAL A 378 2.07 3.12 22.67
C VAL A 378 0.96 3.75 23.50
N ARG A 379 0.29 2.95 24.32
CA ARG A 379 -0.82 3.40 25.16
C ARG A 379 -0.74 2.83 26.55
N GLU A 380 -1.19 3.61 27.50
CA GLU A 380 -1.38 3.21 28.89
C GLU A 380 -2.74 3.71 29.33
N ARG A 381 -3.52 2.82 29.93
CA ARG A 381 -4.86 3.14 30.40
C ARG A 381 -4.89 3.00 31.91
N ASN A 382 -5.34 4.06 32.57
CA ASN A 382 -5.55 4.07 34.01
C ASN A 382 -6.97 4.59 34.31
N GLY A 383 -7.92 3.66 34.47
CA GLY A 383 -9.33 3.98 34.74
C GLY A 383 -9.97 4.83 33.62
N SER A 384 -10.35 6.06 33.98
CA SER A 384 -10.93 7.09 33.09
C SER A 384 -9.90 7.90 32.32
N ARG A 385 -8.60 7.64 32.51
CA ARG A 385 -7.50 8.31 31.80
C ARG A 385 -6.85 7.38 30.79
N LEU A 386 -6.48 7.94 29.64
CA LEU A 386 -5.72 7.27 28.60
C LEU A 386 -4.55 8.16 28.20
N ALA A 387 -3.34 7.64 28.35
CA ALA A 387 -2.13 8.22 27.83
C ALA A 387 -1.80 7.57 26.49
N VAL A 388 -1.62 8.37 25.44
CA VAL A 388 -1.18 7.92 24.12
C VAL A 388 0.17 8.53 23.79
N TRP A 389 1.19 7.70 23.65
CA TRP A 389 2.49 8.11 23.11
C TRP A 389 2.57 7.82 21.63
N THR A 390 3.04 8.80 20.88
CA THR A 390 3.30 8.67 19.45
C THR A 390 4.75 9.03 19.12
N GLN A 391 5.31 8.34 18.13
CA GLN A 391 6.66 8.60 17.64
C GLN A 391 6.75 8.34 16.14
N ARG A 392 7.47 9.20 15.42
CA ARG A 392 7.81 8.98 14.02
C ARG A 392 9.12 8.18 13.92
N PRO A 393 9.12 6.95 13.36
CA PRO A 393 10.31 6.11 13.32
C PRO A 393 11.42 6.77 12.48
N GLY A 394 12.68 6.56 12.90
CA GLY A 394 13.87 7.01 12.16
C GLY A 394 14.19 8.50 12.24
N THR A 395 13.38 9.32 12.90
CA THR A 395 13.63 10.77 13.04
C THR A 395 14.53 11.15 14.23
N GLY A 396 14.80 10.21 15.13
CA GLY A 396 15.46 10.48 16.41
C GLY A 396 14.61 11.29 17.40
N GLN A 397 13.37 11.66 17.04
CA GLN A 397 12.47 12.38 17.93
C GLN A 397 12.02 11.50 19.10
N SER A 398 11.87 12.11 20.27
CA SER A 398 11.31 11.45 21.45
C SER A 398 9.82 11.15 21.26
N TRP A 399 9.32 10.17 22.01
CA TRP A 399 7.88 9.96 22.17
C TRP A 399 7.18 11.24 22.66
N LYS A 400 5.97 11.48 22.15
CA LYS A 400 5.12 12.61 22.52
C LYS A 400 3.79 12.10 23.06
N LEU A 401 3.42 12.61 24.24
CA LEU A 401 2.22 12.22 24.98
C LEU A 401 1.04 13.12 24.61
N HIS A 402 -0.12 12.49 24.39
CA HIS A 402 -1.43 13.13 24.46
C HIS A 402 -2.28 12.39 25.49
N GLU A 403 -2.90 13.14 26.38
CA GLU A 403 -3.77 12.59 27.41
C GLU A 403 -5.23 12.71 27.00
N PHE A 404 -6.02 11.72 27.37
CA PHE A 404 -7.45 11.71 27.14
C PHE A 404 -8.19 11.36 28.42
N GLU A 405 -9.37 11.95 28.58
CA GLU A 405 -10.29 11.63 29.66
C GLU A 405 -11.62 11.13 29.10
N ARG A 406 -12.21 10.18 29.82
CA ARG A 406 -13.55 9.68 29.54
C ARG A 406 -14.54 10.32 30.52
N LEU A 407 -15.36 11.24 30.01
CA LEU A 407 -16.42 11.86 30.81
C LEU A 407 -17.60 10.88 30.91
N GLY A 408 -17.75 10.24 32.08
CA GLY A 408 -18.86 9.32 32.39
C GLY A 408 -18.70 7.88 31.85
N TYR A 409 -19.84 7.22 31.64
CA TYR A 409 -19.93 5.82 31.21
C TYR A 409 -19.89 5.63 29.68
N GLY A 410 -19.77 6.72 28.90
CA GLY A 410 -19.72 6.66 27.44
C GLY A 410 -18.40 6.08 26.88
N PRO A 411 -18.38 5.60 25.63
CA PRO A 411 -17.17 5.06 24.99
C PRO A 411 -16.19 6.15 24.50
N GLN A 412 -16.56 7.43 24.61
CA GLN A 412 -15.84 8.53 23.98
C GLN A 412 -14.73 9.09 24.87
N TRP A 413 -13.53 9.17 24.29
CA TRP A 413 -12.37 9.82 24.86
C TRP A 413 -12.31 11.28 24.39
N THR A 414 -12.14 12.20 25.33
CA THR A 414 -11.93 13.63 25.09
C THR A 414 -10.46 13.94 25.27
N LEU A 415 -9.83 14.59 24.27
CA LEU A 415 -8.44 15.02 24.35
C LEU A 415 -8.29 16.11 25.43
N LEU A 416 -7.31 15.94 26.32
CA LEU A 416 -6.91 16.93 27.31
C LEU A 416 -5.79 17.80 26.73
N GLY A 417 -6.07 19.10 26.54
CA GLY A 417 -5.13 20.09 25.98
C GLY A 417 -4.89 19.96 24.48
#